data_AF-A0A975PC55-F1
#
_entry.id   AF-A0A975PC55-F1
#
_cell.length_a   1.000
_cell.length_b   1.000
_cell.length_c   1.000
_cell.angle_alpha   90.00
_cell.angle_beta   90.00
_cell.angle_gamma   90.00
#
_symmetry.space_group_name_H-M   'P 1'
#
loop_
_entity.id
_entity.type
_entity.pdbx_description
1 polymer ?
#
loop_
_entity_poly.entity_id
_entity_poly.type
_entity_poly.pdbx_seq_one_letter_code
_entity_poly.pdbx_strand_id
1 'polypeptide(L)'
;MTKRAGYPRCCSMIAGAILCALLAGCGYEHELDDLGLTQRQAEDRETFQSVSISNAWANPPGMTFVMQRGLVNGAEQRIGLKNTVPVAGDNILVLRTRSGHLAAGRFRFEEFMTRTGGAPAPFQDIEPGELITADDSLGTYFWSQEIVGSNVTCVFAVRRLTVSERSLPQDARVMDVMLRNCIAGTEAEALAPVLDAGIGYSALAGTGTGGGTRMLSPLAAPGMD
;
A
#
# COMPACT_ATOMS: atom_id res chain seq x y z
N MET A 1 -67.21 65.57 26.96
CA MET A 1 -65.85 66.08 26.66
C MET A 1 -65.05 64.98 25.98
N THR A 2 -64.66 65.30 24.75
CA THR A 2 -63.90 64.53 23.75
C THR A 2 -62.47 64.20 24.18
N LYS A 3 -62.00 62.98 23.85
CA LYS A 3 -60.67 62.78 23.24
C LYS A 3 -60.57 61.40 22.55
N ARG A 4 -60.36 61.44 21.23
CA ARG A 4 -59.87 60.35 20.38
C ARG A 4 -58.32 60.39 20.32
N ALA A 5 -57.76 59.32 19.74
CA ALA A 5 -56.39 59.10 19.24
C ALA A 5 -55.45 58.35 20.21
N GLY A 6 -54.68 57.33 19.80
CA GLY A 6 -54.44 56.80 18.46
C GLY A 6 -53.71 55.44 18.50
N TYR A 7 -53.71 54.76 17.36
CA TYR A 7 -52.85 53.61 17.08
C TYR A 7 -51.46 54.08 16.64
N PRO A 8 -50.45 53.21 16.78
CA PRO A 8 -49.59 52.95 15.64
C PRO A 8 -49.53 51.46 15.30
N ARG A 9 -49.55 51.21 13.99
CA ARG A 9 -49.21 49.98 13.32
C ARG A 9 -47.71 49.75 13.47
N CYS A 10 -47.29 48.54 13.85
CA CYS A 10 -46.00 48.03 13.37
C CYS A 10 -46.29 46.75 12.58
N CYS A 11 -46.02 46.89 11.29
CA CYS A 11 -46.08 45.87 10.27
C CYS A 11 -44.87 44.95 10.42
N SER A 12 -45.00 43.74 9.87
CA SER A 12 -43.96 43.03 9.14
C SER A 12 -43.12 41.98 9.86
N MET A 13 -43.21 40.78 9.27
CA MET A 13 -42.24 39.68 9.23
C MET A 13 -41.97 38.93 10.53
N ILE A 14 -42.40 37.66 10.56
CA ILE A 14 -41.51 36.48 10.53
C ILE A 14 -42.42 35.30 10.12
N ALA A 15 -42.65 35.19 8.81
CA ALA A 15 -43.16 33.99 8.17
C ALA A 15 -42.07 33.59 7.18
N GLY A 16 -41.17 32.69 7.59
CA GLY A 16 -40.05 32.27 6.74
C GLY A 16 -38.80 31.88 7.51
N ALA A 17 -38.89 30.88 8.39
CA ALA A 17 -37.69 30.28 9.00
C ALA A 17 -37.89 28.79 9.37
N ILE A 18 -38.79 28.08 8.69
CA ILE A 18 -39.02 26.64 8.93
C ILE A 18 -39.23 25.94 7.58
N LEU A 19 -38.24 26.01 6.68
CA LEU A 19 -38.25 25.16 5.47
C LEU A 19 -36.88 24.96 4.80
N CYS A 20 -35.76 25.07 5.54
CA CYS A 20 -34.40 24.88 5.00
C CYS A 20 -33.54 23.87 5.80
N ALA A 21 -34.15 22.98 6.58
CA ALA A 21 -33.42 21.97 7.36
C ALA A 21 -33.58 20.52 6.83
N LEU A 22 -34.10 20.32 5.61
CA LEU A 22 -34.31 19.00 5.02
C LEU A 22 -33.35 18.64 3.88
N LEU A 23 -32.27 19.39 3.70
CA LEU A 23 -31.20 19.07 2.73
C LEU A 23 -29.85 18.88 3.43
N ALA A 24 -29.87 18.32 4.65
CA ALA A 24 -28.67 17.73 5.22
C ALA A 24 -28.39 16.44 4.46
N GLY A 25 -27.34 16.49 3.64
CA GLY A 25 -27.00 15.48 2.66
C GLY A 25 -26.82 14.08 3.23
N CYS A 26 -27.05 13.10 2.38
CA CYS A 26 -26.58 11.74 2.52
C CYS A 26 -25.06 11.77 2.68
N GLY A 27 -24.59 11.78 3.93
CA GLY A 27 -23.26 11.29 4.25
C GLY A 27 -23.29 9.79 4.01
N TYR A 28 -22.73 9.35 2.88
CA TYR A 28 -22.38 7.95 2.68
C TYR A 28 -21.19 7.63 3.59
N GLU A 29 -21.47 7.40 4.87
CA GLU A 29 -20.57 6.58 5.67
C GLU A 29 -20.73 5.16 5.13
N HIS A 30 -19.63 4.60 4.64
CA HIS A 30 -19.59 3.27 4.03
C HIS A 30 -19.88 2.23 5.13
N GLU A 31 -21.15 1.89 5.29
CA GLU A 31 -21.67 0.86 6.18
C GLU A 31 -21.23 -0.51 5.65
N LEU A 32 -20.05 -0.97 6.08
CA LEU A 32 -19.58 -2.35 5.90
C LEU A 32 -20.32 -3.35 6.83
N ASP A 33 -21.40 -2.93 7.48
CA ASP A 33 -22.11 -3.70 8.52
C ASP A 33 -23.29 -4.54 7.96
N ASP A 34 -23.74 -4.30 6.73
CA ASP A 34 -25.01 -4.85 6.22
C ASP A 34 -24.93 -6.30 5.68
N LEU A 35 -23.80 -7.00 5.86
CA LEU A 35 -23.65 -8.42 5.46
C LEU A 35 -23.20 -9.36 6.58
N GLY A 36 -22.97 -8.85 7.80
CA GLY A 36 -22.50 -9.67 8.94
C GLY A 36 -21.21 -10.45 8.66
N LEU A 37 -20.42 -10.02 7.67
CA LEU A 37 -19.18 -10.69 7.28
C LEU A 37 -18.08 -10.31 8.25
N THR A 38 -17.28 -11.30 8.64
CA THR A 38 -15.99 -11.03 9.28
C THR A 38 -15.07 -10.28 8.32
N GLN A 39 -14.13 -9.48 8.84
CA GLN A 39 -13.13 -8.78 8.03
C GLN A 39 -12.42 -9.72 7.05
N ARG A 40 -12.09 -10.95 7.49
CA ARG A 40 -11.47 -11.96 6.64
C ARG A 40 -12.35 -12.36 5.44
N GLN A 41 -13.65 -12.57 5.68
CA GLN A 41 -14.59 -12.90 4.61
C GLN A 41 -14.81 -11.76 3.61
N ALA A 42 -14.73 -10.50 4.07
CA ALA A 42 -14.76 -9.35 3.18
C ALA A 42 -13.48 -9.29 2.32
N GLU A 43 -12.30 -9.44 2.93
CA GLU A 43 -11.01 -9.43 2.22
C GLU A 43 -10.85 -10.62 1.24
N ASP A 44 -11.39 -11.79 1.57
CA ASP A 44 -11.34 -12.99 0.72
C ASP A 44 -12.21 -12.87 -0.54
N ARG A 45 -13.17 -11.93 -0.57
CA ARG A 45 -14.02 -11.65 -1.74
C ARG A 45 -13.39 -10.66 -2.72
N GLU A 46 -12.47 -9.83 -2.23
CA GLU A 46 -11.78 -8.85 -3.06
C GLU A 46 -10.85 -9.53 -4.06
N THR A 47 -11.08 -9.28 -5.34
CA THR A 47 -10.33 -9.91 -6.44
C THR A 47 -9.12 -9.07 -6.81
N PHE A 48 -8.00 -9.72 -7.10
CA PHE A 48 -6.84 -9.06 -7.64
C PHE A 48 -7.09 -8.51 -9.05
N GLN A 49 -6.71 -7.25 -9.25
CA GLN A 49 -6.73 -6.59 -10.54
C GLN A 49 -5.31 -6.35 -11.01
N SER A 50 -5.05 -6.56 -12.30
CA SER A 50 -3.77 -6.19 -12.90
C SER A 50 -3.63 -4.68 -12.91
N VAL A 51 -2.47 -4.18 -12.50
CA VAL A 51 -2.12 -2.76 -12.58
C VAL A 51 -0.84 -2.57 -13.38
N SER A 52 -0.65 -1.37 -13.93
CA SER A 52 0.60 -1.03 -14.64
C SER A 52 1.80 -1.13 -13.69
N ILE A 53 2.95 -1.57 -14.20
CA ILE A 53 4.23 -1.54 -13.50
C ILE A 53 4.57 -0.13 -12.99
N SER A 54 4.14 0.92 -13.72
CA SER A 54 4.32 2.32 -13.30
C SER A 54 3.59 2.67 -12.00
N ASN A 55 2.60 1.87 -11.58
CA ASN A 55 1.81 2.07 -10.37
C ASN A 55 2.26 1.15 -9.23
N ALA A 56 3.38 0.44 -9.40
CA ALA A 56 3.95 -0.38 -8.36
C ALA A 56 4.45 0.46 -7.18
N TRP A 57 4.29 -0.04 -5.96
CA TRP A 57 4.76 0.61 -4.73
C TRP A 57 6.25 0.37 -4.46
N ALA A 58 6.84 -0.59 -5.17
CA ALA A 58 8.24 -0.94 -5.16
C ALA A 58 8.73 -1.17 -6.59
N ASN A 59 10.04 -1.08 -6.81
CA ASN A 59 10.67 -1.29 -8.11
C ASN A 59 11.82 -2.31 -8.01
N PRO A 60 11.53 -3.56 -7.59
CA PRO A 60 12.56 -4.58 -7.51
C PRO A 60 13.09 -4.95 -8.91
N PRO A 61 14.33 -5.46 -9.01
CA PRO A 61 14.84 -5.96 -10.28
C PRO A 61 14.03 -7.15 -10.78
N GLY A 62 13.74 -7.18 -12.09
CA GLY A 62 13.10 -8.33 -12.74
C GLY A 62 11.59 -8.45 -12.52
N MET A 63 10.88 -7.34 -12.27
CA MET A 63 9.41 -7.33 -12.25
C MET A 63 8.80 -7.87 -13.54
N THR A 64 7.76 -8.70 -13.42
CA THR A 64 7.05 -9.31 -14.55
C THR A 64 5.60 -8.85 -14.63
N PHE A 65 4.92 -8.73 -13.49
CA PHE A 65 3.55 -8.25 -13.40
C PHE A 65 3.28 -7.61 -12.04
N VAL A 66 2.21 -6.82 -11.97
CA VAL A 66 1.75 -6.21 -10.72
C VAL A 66 0.25 -6.42 -10.61
N MET A 67 -0.18 -6.96 -9.48
CA MET A 67 -1.58 -7.10 -9.13
C MET A 67 -1.88 -6.34 -7.86
N GLN A 68 -3.09 -5.80 -7.74
CA GLN A 68 -3.52 -5.06 -6.57
C GLN A 68 -4.96 -5.42 -6.21
N ARG A 69 -5.29 -5.41 -4.92
CA ARG A 69 -6.67 -5.45 -4.42
C ARG A 69 -6.86 -4.49 -3.25
N GLY A 70 -8.09 -4.05 -3.05
CA GLY A 70 -8.50 -3.35 -1.83
C GLY A 70 -8.64 -4.31 -0.66
N LEU A 71 -8.49 -3.80 0.56
CA LEU A 71 -8.78 -4.48 1.81
C LEU A 71 -9.60 -3.53 2.69
N VAL A 72 -10.28 -4.06 3.71
CA VAL A 72 -11.15 -3.25 4.60
C VAL A 72 -10.40 -2.05 5.21
N ASN A 73 -9.14 -2.23 5.60
CA ASN A 73 -8.31 -1.18 6.21
C ASN A 73 -6.97 -0.99 5.49
N GLY A 74 -6.95 -1.11 4.16
CA GLY A 74 -5.73 -0.92 3.38
C GLY A 74 -5.83 -1.53 1.99
N ALA A 75 -4.70 -1.97 1.47
CA ALA A 75 -4.62 -2.63 0.17
C ALA A 75 -3.46 -3.62 0.14
N GLU A 76 -3.52 -4.55 -0.80
CA GLU A 76 -2.44 -5.51 -1.04
C GLU A 76 -1.99 -5.39 -2.49
N GLN A 77 -0.69 -5.28 -2.69
CA GLN A 77 -0.07 -5.32 -4.00
C GLN A 77 0.90 -6.50 -4.07
N ARG A 78 0.80 -7.28 -5.14
CA ARG A 78 1.67 -8.41 -5.44
C ARG A 78 2.47 -8.11 -6.69
N ILE A 79 3.78 -8.11 -6.55
CA ILE A 79 4.71 -7.89 -7.65
C ILE A 79 5.34 -9.25 -7.98
N GLY A 80 5.05 -9.76 -9.17
CA GLY A 80 5.71 -10.94 -9.69
C GLY A 80 7.13 -10.60 -10.10
N LEU A 81 8.07 -11.49 -9.77
CA LEU A 81 9.47 -11.38 -10.14
C LEU A 81 9.81 -12.49 -11.15
N LYS A 82 10.86 -12.28 -11.92
CA LYS A 82 11.36 -13.27 -12.87
C LYS A 82 11.70 -14.57 -12.14
N ASN A 83 11.12 -15.68 -12.59
CA ASN A 83 11.45 -17.02 -12.11
C ASN A 83 12.27 -17.76 -13.18
N THR A 84 13.55 -18.01 -12.90
CA THR A 84 14.46 -18.70 -13.82
C THR A 84 14.82 -20.11 -13.38
N VAL A 85 14.26 -20.57 -12.27
CA VAL A 85 14.62 -21.84 -11.64
C VAL A 85 13.39 -22.72 -11.49
N PRO A 86 13.51 -24.05 -11.64
CA PRO A 86 12.39 -24.97 -11.56
C PRO A 86 12.03 -25.31 -10.10
N VAL A 87 11.84 -24.30 -9.24
CA VAL A 87 11.39 -24.46 -7.86
C VAL A 87 9.91 -24.14 -7.78
N ALA A 88 9.13 -24.98 -7.09
CA ALA A 88 7.69 -24.81 -6.92
C ALA A 88 7.36 -23.45 -6.28
N GLY A 89 6.36 -22.75 -6.85
CA GLY A 89 5.95 -21.42 -6.42
C GLY A 89 6.61 -20.28 -7.22
N ASP A 90 5.95 -19.13 -7.23
CA ASP A 90 6.40 -17.94 -7.95
C ASP A 90 7.37 -17.10 -7.11
N ASN A 91 8.32 -16.43 -7.77
CA ASN A 91 9.06 -15.35 -7.13
C ASN A 91 8.11 -14.15 -7.00
N ILE A 92 7.89 -13.69 -5.77
CA ILE A 92 6.87 -12.69 -5.49
C ILE A 92 7.28 -11.79 -4.34
N LEU A 93 7.01 -10.50 -4.52
CA LEU A 93 7.07 -9.48 -3.48
C LEU A 93 5.63 -9.06 -3.15
N VAL A 94 5.20 -9.32 -1.93
CA VAL A 94 3.86 -8.96 -1.43
C VAL A 94 4.01 -7.75 -0.53
N LEU A 95 3.28 -6.68 -0.82
CA LEU A 95 3.21 -5.46 -0.04
C LEU A 95 1.78 -5.28 0.45
N ARG A 96 1.59 -5.14 1.75
CA ARG A 96 0.27 -4.96 2.34
C ARG A 96 0.25 -3.74 3.24
N THR A 97 -0.58 -2.77 2.87
CA THR A 97 -0.74 -1.55 3.64
C THR A 97 -1.83 -1.71 4.69
N ARG A 98 -1.67 -0.97 5.78
CA ARG A 98 -2.68 -0.84 6.82
C ARG A 98 -2.86 0.61 7.21
N SER A 99 -4.11 1.03 7.24
CA SER A 99 -4.58 2.35 7.63
C SER A 99 -5.28 2.27 8.99
N GLY A 100 -5.22 3.35 9.79
CA GLY A 100 -5.83 3.43 11.12
C GLY A 100 -4.85 3.44 12.29
N HIS A 101 -5.27 3.98 13.45
CA HIS A 101 -4.40 4.19 14.62
C HIS A 101 -3.88 2.89 15.24
N LEU A 102 -4.63 1.79 15.13
CA LEU A 102 -4.21 0.47 15.63
C LEU A 102 -3.21 -0.24 14.69
N ALA A 103 -2.94 0.29 13.50
CA ALA A 103 -2.01 -0.31 12.55
C ALA A 103 -0.55 -0.26 13.04
N ALA A 104 -0.20 0.71 13.88
CA ALA A 104 1.16 0.98 14.36
C ALA A 104 1.70 0.00 15.44
N GLY A 105 0.98 -1.10 15.71
CA GLY A 105 1.46 -2.13 16.64
C GLY A 105 2.76 -2.80 16.19
N ARG A 106 3.30 -3.72 17.02
CA ARG A 106 4.48 -4.55 16.67
C ARG A 106 4.17 -5.44 15.47
N PHE A 107 5.19 -5.78 14.67
CA PHE A 107 5.08 -6.83 13.65
C PHE A 107 4.78 -8.18 14.32
N ARG A 108 3.79 -8.90 13.79
CA ARG A 108 3.37 -10.22 14.29
C ARG A 108 3.44 -11.20 13.14
N PHE A 109 4.47 -12.04 13.16
CA PHE A 109 4.80 -12.96 12.08
C PHE A 109 3.64 -13.91 11.74
N GLU A 110 3.02 -14.50 12.75
CA GLU A 110 1.96 -15.50 12.61
C GLU A 110 0.69 -14.89 12.01
N GLU A 111 0.36 -13.66 12.42
CA GLU A 111 -0.76 -12.90 11.87
C GLU A 111 -0.52 -12.55 10.40
N PHE A 112 0.73 -12.21 10.05
CA PHE A 112 1.12 -11.90 8.69
C PHE A 112 1.09 -13.13 7.78
N MET A 113 1.62 -14.28 8.23
CA MET A 113 1.55 -15.56 7.50
C MET A 113 0.11 -16.02 7.31
N THR A 114 -0.72 -15.95 8.35
CA THR A 114 -2.15 -16.34 8.27
C THR A 114 -2.95 -15.52 7.24
N ARG A 115 -2.54 -14.28 6.99
CA ARG A 115 -3.20 -13.37 6.02
C ARG A 115 -2.66 -13.48 4.60
N THR A 116 -1.39 -13.83 4.45
CA THR A 116 -0.75 -13.99 3.13
C THR A 116 -0.99 -15.37 2.51
N GLY A 117 -1.57 -16.30 3.28
CA GLY A 117 -1.91 -17.66 2.82
C GLY A 117 -0.93 -18.74 3.29
N GLY A 118 -0.11 -18.43 4.30
CA GLY A 118 0.97 -19.28 4.79
C GLY A 118 2.32 -18.96 4.15
N ALA A 119 3.36 -19.61 4.64
CA ALA A 119 4.69 -19.49 4.07
C ALA A 119 4.76 -20.23 2.70
N PRO A 120 5.30 -19.60 1.65
CA PRO A 120 5.40 -20.21 0.34
C PRO A 120 6.49 -21.28 0.30
N ALA A 121 6.35 -22.25 -0.59
CA ALA A 121 7.41 -23.25 -0.84
C ALA A 121 8.75 -22.57 -1.21
N PRO A 122 9.90 -23.08 -0.72
CA PRO A 122 10.05 -24.28 0.11
C PRO A 122 9.97 -24.06 1.64
N PHE A 123 9.51 -22.88 2.09
CA PHE A 123 9.53 -22.45 3.49
C PHE A 123 8.29 -22.85 4.31
N GLN A 124 7.60 -23.94 3.97
CA GLN A 124 6.28 -24.25 4.57
C GLN A 124 6.31 -24.41 6.10
N ASP A 125 7.45 -24.84 6.65
CA ASP A 125 7.62 -25.16 8.06
C ASP A 125 8.42 -24.09 8.82
N ILE A 126 8.58 -22.89 8.26
CA ILE A 126 9.41 -21.84 8.85
C ILE A 126 8.83 -21.29 10.16
N GLU A 127 9.66 -21.28 11.20
CA GLU A 127 9.30 -20.69 12.49
C GLU A 127 9.90 -19.28 12.68
N PRO A 128 9.22 -18.36 13.41
CA PRO A 128 9.75 -17.01 13.63
C PRO A 128 11.13 -16.99 14.31
N GLY A 129 11.44 -18.00 15.13
CA GLY A 129 12.73 -18.11 15.83
C GLY A 129 13.91 -18.51 14.95
N GLU A 130 13.64 -18.97 13.72
CA GLU A 130 14.65 -19.42 12.76
C GLU A 130 15.08 -18.30 11.81
N LEU A 131 14.39 -17.15 11.85
CA LEU A 131 14.70 -16.03 10.99
C LEU A 131 15.96 -15.31 11.43
N ILE A 132 16.86 -15.11 10.47
CA ILE A 132 18.03 -14.25 10.59
C ILE A 132 17.56 -12.80 10.57
N THR A 133 18.11 -11.99 11.48
CA THR A 133 17.81 -10.56 11.58
C THR A 133 18.93 -9.75 10.95
N ALA A 134 18.58 -8.76 10.13
CA ALA A 134 19.52 -7.82 9.53
C ALA A 134 18.87 -6.44 9.36
N ASP A 135 19.68 -5.42 9.07
CA ASP A 135 19.24 -4.03 8.93
C ASP A 135 19.74 -3.42 7.61
N ASP A 136 18.96 -2.48 7.05
CA ASP A 136 19.36 -1.59 5.96
C ASP A 136 18.83 -0.16 6.22
N SER A 137 18.86 0.72 5.21
CA SER A 137 18.39 2.10 5.36
C SER A 137 16.88 2.23 5.62
N LEU A 138 16.10 1.16 5.41
CA LEU A 138 14.66 1.08 5.72
C LEU A 138 14.39 0.37 7.05
N GLY A 139 15.42 0.09 7.85
CA GLY A 139 15.32 -0.53 9.18
C GLY A 139 15.54 -2.04 9.17
N THR A 140 14.94 -2.72 10.14
CA THR A 140 15.14 -4.16 10.34
C THR A 140 14.31 -5.01 9.37
N TYR A 141 14.89 -6.11 8.90
CA TYR A 141 14.21 -7.18 8.19
C TYR A 141 14.63 -8.55 8.74
N PHE A 142 13.74 -9.52 8.55
CA PHE A 142 13.92 -10.89 9.01
C PHE A 142 13.88 -11.80 7.79
N TRP A 143 14.77 -12.78 7.71
CA TRP A 143 14.84 -13.64 6.54
C TRP A 143 15.34 -15.04 6.87
N SER A 144 15.11 -15.97 5.96
CA SER A 144 15.70 -17.30 5.98
C SER A 144 16.07 -17.69 4.55
N GLN A 145 16.98 -18.66 4.43
CA GLN A 145 17.38 -19.24 3.17
C GLN A 145 17.18 -20.74 3.14
N GLU A 146 16.91 -21.23 1.95
CA GLU A 146 16.98 -22.64 1.62
C GLU A 146 17.76 -22.84 0.34
N ILE A 147 18.62 -23.86 0.34
CA ILE A 147 19.37 -24.26 -0.84
C ILE A 147 18.65 -25.45 -1.47
N VAL A 148 18.19 -25.28 -2.70
CA VAL A 148 17.51 -26.31 -3.48
C VAL A 148 18.46 -26.83 -4.57
N GLY A 149 18.80 -28.11 -4.51
CA GLY A 149 19.78 -28.69 -5.41
C GLY A 149 21.19 -28.13 -5.17
N SER A 150 21.96 -27.89 -6.23
CA SER A 150 23.39 -27.52 -6.11
C SER A 150 23.69 -26.03 -6.27
N ASN A 151 22.77 -25.25 -6.84
CA ASN A 151 23.01 -23.83 -7.16
C ASN A 151 21.74 -22.97 -7.18
N VAL A 152 20.67 -23.38 -6.49
CA VAL A 152 19.48 -22.53 -6.35
C VAL A 152 19.37 -22.09 -4.91
N THR A 153 19.44 -20.77 -4.72
CA THR A 153 19.23 -20.13 -3.43
C THR A 153 17.83 -19.56 -3.42
N CYS A 154 17.02 -20.04 -2.49
CA CYS A 154 15.72 -19.50 -2.17
C CYS A 154 15.85 -18.66 -0.90
N VAL A 155 15.24 -17.48 -0.90
CA VAL A 155 15.09 -16.67 0.31
C VAL A 155 13.62 -16.38 0.57
N PHE A 156 13.29 -16.37 1.84
CA PHE A 156 12.05 -15.82 2.37
C PHE A 156 12.41 -14.67 3.28
N ALA A 157 11.84 -13.50 3.05
CA ALA A 157 12.10 -12.33 3.87
C ALA A 157 10.82 -11.61 4.22
N VAL A 158 10.77 -11.04 5.42
CA VAL A 158 9.66 -10.22 5.89
C VAL A 158 10.20 -8.98 6.58
N ARG A 159 9.48 -7.87 6.41
CA ARG A 159 9.76 -6.65 7.15
C ARG A 159 8.54 -5.76 7.26
N ARG A 160 8.60 -4.83 8.20
CA ARG A 160 7.61 -3.78 8.38
C ARG A 160 8.23 -2.44 8.05
N LEU A 161 7.53 -1.66 7.26
CA LEU A 161 7.82 -0.26 6.98
C LEU A 161 6.73 0.60 7.61
N THR A 162 7.10 1.78 8.08
CA THR A 162 6.18 2.76 8.64
C THR A 162 6.45 4.12 8.01
N VAL A 163 5.63 5.11 8.37
CA VAL A 163 5.75 6.47 7.84
C VAL A 163 7.06 7.18 8.21
N SER A 164 7.77 6.73 9.24
CA SER A 164 9.10 7.27 9.58
C SER A 164 10.17 6.86 8.58
N GLU A 165 10.06 5.66 8.02
CA GLU A 165 11.04 5.17 7.06
C GLU A 165 10.71 5.66 5.63
N ARG A 166 9.42 5.91 5.32
CA ARG A 166 8.99 6.32 3.97
C ARG A 166 7.55 6.85 3.88
N SER A 167 7.27 7.70 2.88
CA SER A 167 5.89 7.97 2.45
C SER A 167 5.21 6.73 1.87
N LEU A 168 4.20 6.23 2.58
CA LEU A 168 3.46 5.02 2.20
C LEU A 168 2.27 5.37 1.29
N PRO A 169 1.87 4.46 0.38
CA PRO A 169 0.72 4.68 -0.50
C PRO A 169 -0.60 4.70 0.28
N GLN A 170 -1.62 5.39 -0.27
CA GLN A 170 -3.02 5.38 0.22
C GLN A 170 -3.18 5.76 1.70
N ASP A 171 -2.43 6.77 2.16
CA ASP A 171 -2.44 7.27 3.55
C ASP A 171 -2.14 6.18 4.60
N ALA A 172 -1.48 5.10 4.17
CA ALA A 172 -1.13 3.99 5.04
C ALA A 172 -0.14 4.44 6.12
N ARG A 173 -0.28 3.85 7.31
CA ARG A 173 0.64 4.10 8.43
C ARG A 173 1.73 3.04 8.52
N VAL A 174 1.42 1.85 8.03
CA VAL A 174 2.30 0.69 8.05
C VAL A 174 2.16 -0.06 6.72
N MET A 175 3.28 -0.57 6.22
CA MET A 175 3.34 -1.49 5.10
C MET A 175 4.15 -2.72 5.49
N ASP A 176 3.48 -3.86 5.55
CA ASP A 176 4.12 -5.16 5.77
C ASP A 176 4.56 -5.73 4.42
N VAL A 177 5.80 -6.22 4.34
CA VAL A 177 6.41 -6.71 3.11
C VAL A 177 6.83 -8.16 3.30
N MET A 178 6.52 -9.01 2.32
CA MET A 178 7.01 -10.40 2.21
C MET A 178 7.71 -10.57 0.87
N LEU A 179 8.86 -11.21 0.87
CA LEU A 179 9.54 -11.68 -0.32
C LEU A 179 9.62 -13.20 -0.27
N ARG A 180 9.33 -13.84 -1.40
CA ARG A 180 9.89 -15.14 -1.74
C ARG A 180 10.63 -15.01 -3.05
N ASN A 181 11.91 -15.36 -3.08
CA ASN A 181 12.72 -15.29 -4.28
C ASN A 181 13.71 -16.45 -4.36
N CYS A 182 13.61 -17.24 -5.41
CA CYS A 182 14.52 -18.33 -5.74
C CYS A 182 15.26 -17.99 -7.03
N ILE A 183 16.59 -18.00 -6.97
CA ILE A 183 17.46 -17.68 -8.10
C ILE A 183 18.64 -18.66 -8.18
N ALA A 184 19.24 -18.76 -9.36
CA ALA A 184 20.52 -19.42 -9.52
C ALA A 184 21.64 -18.43 -9.19
N GLY A 185 21.94 -18.27 -7.91
CA GLY A 185 22.85 -17.22 -7.43
C GLY A 185 22.99 -17.20 -5.92
N THR A 186 23.42 -16.06 -5.41
CA THR A 186 23.71 -15.85 -3.99
C THR A 186 22.48 -15.40 -3.21
N GLU A 187 22.55 -15.57 -1.88
CA GLU A 187 21.57 -15.02 -0.93
C GLU A 187 21.38 -13.51 -1.10
N ALA A 188 22.47 -12.74 -1.18
CA ALA A 188 22.41 -11.28 -1.30
C ALA A 188 21.67 -10.83 -2.58
N GLU A 189 21.91 -11.51 -3.71
CA GLU A 189 21.19 -11.27 -4.96
C GLU A 189 19.70 -11.64 -4.83
N ALA A 190 19.40 -12.73 -4.10
CA ALA A 190 18.04 -13.18 -3.88
C ALA A 190 17.26 -12.21 -2.98
N LEU A 191 17.91 -11.59 -1.99
CA LEU A 191 17.33 -10.61 -1.07
C LEU A 191 17.12 -9.22 -1.70
N ALA A 192 17.87 -8.87 -2.75
CA ALA A 192 17.84 -7.53 -3.36
C ALA A 192 16.44 -6.90 -3.56
N PRO A 193 15.38 -7.64 -3.95
CA PRO A 193 14.02 -7.10 -4.08
C PRO A 193 13.40 -6.52 -2.79
N VAL A 194 13.79 -7.00 -1.61
CA VAL A 194 13.23 -6.58 -0.30
C VAL A 194 14.10 -5.56 0.43
N LEU A 195 15.28 -5.26 -0.14
CA LEU A 195 16.19 -4.25 0.38
C LEU A 195 15.77 -2.86 -0.07
N ASP A 196 16.41 -1.85 0.52
CA ASP A 196 16.18 -0.45 0.25
C ASP A 196 16.16 -0.06 -1.23
N ALA A 197 17.04 -0.60 -2.07
CA ALA A 197 17.08 -0.30 -3.49
C ALA A 197 15.86 -0.88 -4.26
N GLY A 198 15.36 -2.05 -3.85
CA GLY A 198 14.22 -2.72 -4.47
C GLY A 198 12.88 -2.14 -4.02
N ILE A 199 12.78 -1.77 -2.74
CA ILE A 199 11.56 -1.19 -2.20
C ILE A 199 11.53 0.34 -2.37
N GLY A 200 12.64 1.02 -2.09
CA GLY A 200 12.74 2.45 -1.76
C GLY A 200 12.40 3.47 -2.85
N TYR A 201 12.05 3.03 -4.06
CA TYR A 201 11.56 3.92 -5.11
C TYR A 201 10.04 3.81 -5.26
N SER A 202 9.28 4.78 -4.76
CA SER A 202 7.97 5.10 -5.33
C SER A 202 8.18 6.36 -6.14
N ALA A 203 8.03 6.23 -7.46
CA ALA A 203 7.41 7.31 -8.18
C ALA A 203 6.01 7.47 -7.58
N LEU A 204 5.84 8.39 -6.63
CA LEU A 204 4.56 9.06 -6.44
C LEU A 204 4.27 9.83 -7.73
N ALA A 205 3.93 9.12 -8.79
CA ALA A 205 3.39 9.71 -9.99
C ALA A 205 1.97 10.16 -9.65
N GLY A 206 1.82 11.42 -9.20
CA GLY A 206 0.53 12.08 -9.26
C GLY A 206 0.17 13.19 -8.28
N THR A 207 1.06 13.76 -7.46
CA THR A 207 0.83 15.10 -6.85
C THR A 207 2.15 15.80 -6.59
N GLY A 208 2.88 16.11 -7.66
CA GLY A 208 4.00 17.04 -7.64
C GLY A 208 3.57 18.35 -8.28
N THR A 209 2.88 19.20 -7.53
CA THR A 209 2.73 20.61 -7.90
C THR A 209 4.06 21.31 -7.58
N GLY A 210 4.91 21.47 -8.59
CA GLY A 210 6.13 22.31 -8.57
C GLY A 210 7.39 21.59 -8.04
N GLY A 211 8.57 21.71 -8.64
CA GLY A 211 9.01 22.46 -9.79
C GLY A 211 10.33 21.85 -10.25
N GLY A 212 10.33 21.32 -11.45
CA GLY A 212 11.48 20.72 -12.11
C GLY A 212 11.36 20.99 -13.60
N THR A 213 11.19 22.26 -13.96
CA THR A 213 11.29 22.74 -15.33
C THR A 213 12.70 22.43 -15.80
N ARG A 214 12.91 21.26 -16.42
CA ARG A 214 14.01 21.10 -17.37
C ARG A 214 13.68 22.04 -18.53
N MET A 215 14.15 23.27 -18.40
CA MET A 215 14.28 24.23 -19.49
C MET A 215 15.21 23.61 -20.52
N LEU A 216 14.66 22.77 -21.40
CA LEU A 216 15.27 22.47 -22.68
C LEU A 216 15.03 23.71 -23.55
N SER A 217 15.99 24.63 -23.56
CA SER A 217 16.01 25.74 -24.52
C SER A 217 16.05 25.17 -25.95
N PRO A 218 15.10 25.50 -26.84
CA PRO A 218 15.07 24.99 -28.21
C PRO A 218 15.88 25.86 -29.19
N LEU A 219 16.93 26.55 -28.74
CA LEU A 219 17.62 27.61 -29.51
C LEU A 219 19.14 27.43 -29.61
N ALA A 220 19.60 26.19 -29.75
CA ALA A 220 20.96 25.90 -30.22
C ALA A 220 20.89 25.24 -31.61
N ALA A 221 20.54 26.04 -32.62
CA ALA A 221 20.87 25.73 -34.01
C ALA A 221 22.13 26.53 -34.36
N PRO A 222 23.25 25.90 -34.77
CA PRO A 222 24.36 26.64 -35.34
C PRO A 222 23.94 27.16 -36.72
N GLY A 223 24.00 28.48 -36.90
CA GLY A 223 23.93 29.09 -38.22
C GLY A 223 25.14 28.63 -39.04
N MET A 224 24.86 28.09 -40.22
CA MET A 224 25.85 27.93 -41.27
C MET A 224 26.14 29.30 -41.86
N ASP A 225 27.40 29.72 -41.80
CA ASP A 225 28.07 30.55 -42.80
C ASP A 225 29.55 30.12 -42.84
#